data_AF-A0AA87ZAS7-F1
#
_entry.id   AF-A0AA87ZAS7-F1
#
_cell.length_a   1.000
_cell.length_b   1.000
_cell.length_c   1.000
_cell.angle_alpha   90.00
_cell.angle_beta   90.00
_cell.angle_gamma   90.00
#
_symmetry.space_group_name_H-M   'P 1'
#
loop_
_entity.id
_entity.type
_entity.pdbx_description
1 polymer ?
#
loop_
_entity_poly.entity_id
_entity_poly.type
_entity_poly.pdbx_seq_one_letter_code
_entity_poly.pdbx_strand_id
1 'polypeptide(L)' 'MYNSLVERCFMDCVDTFQRKSLTKQEETCVRRCAEKFLKHSMRVGMRFAELNQGAATSD' A
#
# COMPACT_ATOMS: atom_id res chain seq x y z
N MET A 1 2.17 10.24 -0.96
CA MET A 1 1.69 9.05 -0.22
C MET A 1 0.18 8.84 -0.34
N TYR A 2 -0.67 9.83 -0.02
CA TYR A 2 -2.12 9.67 -0.15
C TYR A 2 -2.57 9.43 -1.61
N ASN A 3 -2.23 10.32 -2.54
CA ASN A 3 -2.61 10.16 -3.96
C ASN A 3 -2.06 8.86 -4.58
N SER A 4 -0.80 8.53 -4.31
CA SER A 4 -0.18 7.28 -4.77
C SER A 4 -0.86 6.04 -4.19
N LEU A 5 -1.37 6.10 -2.96
CA LEU A 5 -2.12 5.00 -2.34
C LEU A 5 -3.50 4.85 -2.98
N VAL A 6 -4.19 5.96 -3.21
CA VAL A 6 -5.51 5.98 -3.86
C VAL A 6 -5.40 5.38 -5.26
N GLU A 7 -4.45 5.84 -6.06
CA GLU A 7 -4.19 5.32 -7.41
C GLU A 7 -3.87 3.82 -7.39
N ARG A 8 -2.95 3.40 -6.51
CA ARG A 8 -2.58 1.99 -6.34
C ARG A 8 -3.78 1.11 -6.02
N CYS A 9 -4.57 1.48 -5.00
CA CYS A 9 -5.71 0.67 -4.59
C CYS A 9 -6.85 0.71 -5.61
N PHE A 10 -7.01 1.80 -6.36
CA PHE A 10 -7.96 1.82 -7.46
C PHE A 10 -7.55 0.83 -8.56
N MET A 11 -6.29 0.88 -9.02
CA MET A 11 -5.77 0.00 -10.06
C MET A 11 -5.78 -1.49 -9.65
N ASP A 12 -5.50 -1.80 -8.38
CA ASP A 12 -5.41 -3.18 -7.89
C ASP A 12 -6.79 -3.79 -7.58
N CYS A 13 -7.81 -2.97 -7.27
CA CYS A 13 -9.09 -3.47 -6.75
C CYS A 13 -10.32 -3.15 -7.58
N VAL A 14 -10.30 -2.15 -8.46
CA VAL A 14 -11.46 -1.75 -9.28
C VAL A 14 -11.23 -2.17 -10.72
N ASP A 15 -11.71 -3.38 -11.04
CA ASP A 15 -11.53 -4.02 -12.35
C ASP A 15 -12.83 -4.11 -13.15
N THR A 16 -13.99 -3.79 -12.54
CA THR A 16 -15.29 -3.84 -13.20
C THR A 16 -15.93 -2.46 -13.36
N PHE A 17 -16.28 -2.10 -14.59
CA PHE A 17 -16.85 -0.79 -14.95
C PHE A 17 -18.32 -0.85 -15.37
N GLN A 18 -19.10 -1.73 -14.74
CA GLN A 18 -20.52 -1.93 -15.08
C GLN A 18 -21.46 -0.94 -14.38
N ARG A 19 -21.01 -0.27 -13.32
CA ARG A 19 -21.82 0.59 -12.45
C ARG A 19 -20.99 1.71 -11.83
N LYS A 20 -21.64 2.80 -11.45
CA LYS A 20 -20.97 3.97 -10.85
C LYS A 20 -20.50 3.74 -9.40
N SER A 21 -21.15 2.83 -8.68
CA SER A 21 -20.83 2.52 -7.28
C SER A 21 -19.99 1.27 -7.16
N LEU A 22 -19.04 1.26 -6.22
CA LEU A 22 -18.23 0.08 -5.95
C LEU A 22 -19.10 -1.11 -5.53
N THR A 23 -18.71 -2.31 -5.94
CA THR A 23 -19.21 -3.56 -5.39
C THR A 23 -18.74 -3.74 -3.95
N LYS A 24 -19.48 -4.55 -3.16
CA LYS A 24 -19.04 -4.90 -1.80
C LYS A 24 -17.65 -5.57 -1.81
N GLN A 25 -17.32 -6.27 -2.89
CA GLN A 25 -16.02 -6.89 -3.08
C GLN A 25 -14.93 -5.84 -3.32
N GLU A 26 -15.16 -4.89 -4.23
CA GLU A 26 -14.24 -3.77 -4.49
C GLU A 26 -14.04 -2.90 -3.25
N GLU A 27 -15.12 -2.55 -2.52
CA GLU A 27 -15.04 -1.83 -1.23
C GLU A 27 -14.17 -2.57 -0.21
N THR A 28 -14.39 -3.88 -0.05
CA THR A 28 -13.60 -4.71 0.85
C THR A 28 -12.13 -4.78 0.41
N CYS A 29 -11.88 -4.88 -0.89
CA CYS A 29 -10.53 -4.90 -1.46
C CYS A 29 -9.80 -3.58 -1.20
N VAL A 30 -10.40 -2.43 -1.52
CA VAL A 30 -9.78 -1.11 -1.32
C VAL A 30 -9.43 -0.89 0.16
N ARG A 31 -10.34 -1.27 1.08
CA ARG A 31 -10.06 -1.17 2.52
C ARG A 31 -8.85 -2.02 2.94
N ARG A 32 -8.78 -3.27 2.46
CA ARG A 32 -7.65 -4.18 2.73
C ARG A 32 -6.35 -3.69 2.07
N CYS A 33 -6.43 -3.14 0.87
CA CYS A 33 -5.29 -2.57 0.15
C CYS A 33 -4.67 -1.43 0.96
N ALA A 34 -5.48 -0.47 1.40
CA ALA A 34 -5.01 0.66 2.22
C ALA A 34 -4.35 0.19 3.52
N GLU A 35 -5.01 -0.71 4.25
CA GLU A 35 -4.48 -1.27 5.50
C GLU A 35 -3.16 -2.02 5.28
N LYS A 36 -3.09 -2.85 4.23
CA LYS A 36 -1.90 -3.63 3.88
C LYS A 36 -0.75 -2.72 3.46
N PHE A 37 -1.02 -1.71 2.65
CA PHE A 37 0.01 -0.77 2.19
C PHE A 37 0.62 0.01 3.36
N LEU A 38 -0.19 0.52 4.28
CA LEU A 38 0.32 1.26 5.44
C LEU A 38 1.16 0.37 6.36
N LYS A 39 0.67 -0.82 6.70
CA LYS A 39 1.43 -1.80 7.50
C LYS A 39 2.73 -2.22 6.81
N HIS A 40 2.68 -2.42 5.50
CA HIS A 40 3.86 -2.76 4.70
C HIS A 40 4.87 -1.62 4.67
N SER A 41 4.42 -0.39 4.43
CA SER A 41 5.28 0.80 4.39
C SER A 41 5.99 1.03 5.73
N MET A 42 5.28 0.85 6.85
CA MET A 42 5.89 0.90 8.18
C MET A 42 6.96 -0.17 8.38
N ARG A 43 6.67 -1.42 7.98
CA ARG A 43 7.64 -2.52 8.08
C ARG A 43 8.87 -2.30 7.22
N VAL A 44 8.69 -1.85 5.99
CA VAL A 44 9.81 -1.51 5.08
C VAL A 44 10.64 -0.38 5.68
N GLY A 45 9.99 0.66 6.21
CA GLY A 45 10.68 1.76 6.88
C GLY A 45 11.55 1.31 8.06
N MET A 46 11.04 0.40 8.91
CA MET A 46 11.82 -0.17 10.02
C MET A 46 13.05 -0.93 9.52
N ARG A 47 12.88 -1.83 8.54
CA ARG A 47 14.00 -2.59 7.96
C ARG A 47 15.01 -1.71 7.25
N PHE A 48 14.55 -0.67 6.56
CA PHE A 48 15.42 0.29 5.91
C PHE A 48 16.29 1.03 6.94
N ALA A 49 15.71 1.46 8.07
CA ALA A 49 16.46 2.10 9.15
C ALA A 49 17.51 1.16 9.77
N GLU A 50 17.17 -0.12 10.00
CA GLU A 50 18.12 -1.14 10.47
C GLU A 50 19.32 -1.30 9.51
N LEU A 51 19.06 -1.39 8.20
CA LEU A 51 20.10 -1.52 7.18
C LEU A 51 20.99 -0.28 7.11
N ASN A 52 20.41 0.92 7.20
CA ASN A 52 21.18 2.16 7.16
C ASN A 52 22.06 2.34 8.41
N GLN A 53 21.63 1.81 9.57
CA GLN A 53 22.45 1.78 10.79
C GLN A 53 23.61 0.77 10.68
N GLY A 54 23.39 -0.38 10.04
CA GLY A 54 24.44 -1.37 9.78
C GLY A 54 25.39 -1.02 8.63
N ALA A 55 24.98 -0.14 7.71
CA ALA A 55 25.81 0.35 6.61
C ALA A 55 26.89 1.37 7.04
N ALA A 56 26.83 1.87 8.27
CA ALA A 56 27.81 2.82 8.81
C ALA A 56 29.14 2.17 9.25
N THR A 57 29.32 0.85 9.10
CA THR A 57 30.58 0.16 9.40
C THR A 57 31.01 -0.73 8.24
N SER A 58 31.41 -0.10 7.14
CA SER A 58 32.28 -0.73 6.15
C SER A 58 33.28 0.30 5.65
N ASP A 59 34.19 0.69 6.56
CA ASP A 59 35.53 1.20 6.27
C ASP A 59 36.52 0.33 7.06
#